data_AF-E3NLL0-F1
#
_entry.id   AF-E3NLL0-F1
#
_cell.length_a   1.000
_cell.length_b   1.000
_cell.length_c   1.000
_cell.angle_alpha   90.00
_cell.angle_beta   90.00
_cell.angle_gamma   90.00
#
_symmetry.space_group_name_H-M   'P 1'
#
loop_
_entity.id
_entity.type
_entity.pdbx_description
1 polymer ?
#
loop_
_entity_poly.entity_id
_entity_poly.type
_entity_poly.pdbx_seq_one_letter_code
_entity_poly.pdbx_strand_id
1 'polypeptide(L)'
;KPNSFNQEASDSLNPTRKIPDSREPPCRDVDYSTIDMKPTTVIITYHNEARSSLLRTVFSVFNMSPESLLTEIVLVDDNSIDVDIGKELAQIERVKVLRNNQREGLIRSRVKGAQVAEAPILTFLDSHIECNQKWLEPLLARIAENPKAVVAPIIDVINVDNFNYVGASADLRGGGNTRRAAEVWMDEYKAIYLKNVPSARFVNYGDISDRLAIRDRLQCKSFKWYLDTVYPQLVVPKKTPGKSLQMKMGHLCLDSMARKEDDAPGLFACHGTGGNQEWVFDPLTKTFKNAITQLCLDFAAEKKAVLMVKCEKDPNNRIRYRLLSAGGLEAHFNVNAESGLITLARPIDAFAGEKITLRIEGADSGMPPLSSTTTVLINVVATSSHLIPDASPVSNTPNEGELQFSLRNYTSLAQNVVKFGTLYVITVIYALRPETMVMEKNGWLTQGGMCLTVNQGTSGEWLMFGSHCDLKNGAQRWIFEKLDTFE
;
A
#
# COMPACT_ATOMS: atom_id res chain seq x y z
N LYS A 1 10.74 -34.59 5.37
CA LYS A 1 10.56 -34.83 6.82
C LYS A 1 9.07 -34.84 7.10
N PRO A 2 8.46 -35.92 7.63
CA PRO A 2 7.00 -36.02 7.76
C PRO A 2 6.39 -34.93 8.66
N ASN A 3 7.11 -34.56 9.72
CA ASN A 3 6.69 -33.55 10.71
C ASN A 3 7.36 -32.17 10.50
N SER A 4 7.97 -31.92 9.35
CA SER A 4 8.76 -30.71 9.02
C SER A 4 10.00 -30.42 9.92
N PHE A 5 10.18 -31.10 11.05
CA PHE A 5 11.40 -31.09 11.88
C PHE A 5 12.21 -32.39 11.75
N ASN A 6 13.44 -32.40 12.27
CA ASN A 6 14.32 -33.56 12.31
C ASN A 6 13.86 -34.58 13.38
N GLN A 7 13.02 -35.51 12.96
CA GLN A 7 12.45 -36.50 13.87
C GLN A 7 13.50 -37.42 14.52
N GLU A 8 14.58 -37.79 13.83
CA GLU A 8 15.66 -38.62 14.41
C GLU A 8 16.37 -37.90 15.57
N ALA A 9 16.57 -36.58 15.46
CA ALA A 9 17.07 -35.75 16.56
C ALA A 9 16.04 -35.64 17.71
N SER A 10 14.73 -35.65 17.43
CA SER A 10 13.70 -35.68 18.47
C SER A 10 13.62 -37.02 19.20
N ASP A 11 13.76 -38.13 18.45
CA ASP A 11 13.60 -39.51 18.93
C ASP A 11 14.82 -39.99 19.75
N SER A 12 16.01 -39.42 19.49
CA SER A 12 17.23 -39.68 20.28
C SER A 12 17.29 -38.92 21.62
N LEU A 13 16.34 -38.00 21.88
CA LEU A 13 16.27 -37.23 23.11
C LEU A 13 15.38 -37.90 24.17
N ASN A 14 15.83 -37.83 25.43
CA ASN A 14 15.04 -38.27 26.57
C ASN A 14 13.75 -37.44 26.70
N PRO A 15 12.55 -38.05 26.86
CA PRO A 15 11.29 -37.32 27.10
C PRO A 15 11.29 -36.41 28.33
N THR A 16 12.19 -36.61 29.30
CA THR A 16 12.36 -35.76 30.49
C THR A 16 13.71 -35.01 30.49
N ARG A 17 14.25 -34.70 29.30
CA ARG A 17 15.51 -33.94 29.18
C ARG A 17 15.46 -32.61 29.94
N LYS A 18 16.60 -32.17 30.46
CA LYS A 18 16.75 -30.83 31.04
C LYS A 18 16.95 -29.80 29.93
N ILE A 19 16.20 -28.70 30.01
CA ILE A 19 16.35 -27.52 29.17
C ILE A 19 17.01 -26.37 29.97
N PRO A 20 17.70 -25.41 29.31
CA PRO A 20 18.24 -24.24 29.99
C PRO A 20 17.11 -23.36 30.55
N ASP A 21 17.34 -22.75 31.71
CA ASP A 21 16.45 -21.73 32.26
C ASP A 21 16.66 -20.41 31.50
N SER A 22 15.76 -20.15 30.55
CA SER A 22 15.74 -18.96 29.68
C SER A 22 15.16 -17.72 30.36
N ARG A 23 14.62 -17.84 31.58
CA ARG A 23 13.99 -16.71 32.28
C ARG A 23 15.04 -15.69 32.70
N GLU A 24 14.68 -14.42 32.54
CA GLU A 24 15.41 -13.29 33.10
C GLU A 24 15.63 -13.47 34.62
N PRO A 25 16.80 -13.08 35.18
CA PRO A 25 17.11 -13.32 36.59
C PRO A 25 16.02 -12.90 37.59
N PRO A 26 15.38 -11.71 37.48
CA PRO A 26 14.34 -11.29 38.42
C PRO A 26 13.11 -12.22 38.47
N CYS A 27 12.82 -12.98 37.41
CA CYS A 27 11.68 -13.90 37.37
C CYS A 27 11.91 -15.16 38.23
N ARG A 28 13.15 -15.47 38.61
CA ARG A 28 13.51 -16.69 39.34
C ARG A 28 13.12 -16.59 40.81
N ASP A 29 13.28 -15.40 41.38
CA ASP A 29 13.09 -15.09 42.79
C ASP A 29 11.64 -14.71 43.16
N VAL A 30 10.74 -14.62 42.18
CA VAL A 30 9.31 -14.34 42.46
C VAL A 30 8.68 -15.51 43.20
N ASP A 31 8.02 -15.21 44.32
CA ASP A 31 7.19 -16.13 45.07
C ASP A 31 5.71 -15.94 44.73
N TYR A 32 5.05 -17.04 44.38
CA TYR A 32 3.63 -17.12 44.05
C TYR A 32 2.81 -17.82 45.16
N SER A 33 3.44 -18.27 46.25
CA SER A 33 2.84 -19.08 47.31
C SER A 33 1.66 -18.41 48.03
N THR A 34 1.59 -17.09 48.01
CA THR A 34 0.57 -16.27 48.67
C THR A 34 -0.64 -15.96 47.80
N ILE A 35 -0.63 -16.36 46.52
CA ILE A 35 -1.70 -16.07 45.55
C ILE A 35 -2.64 -17.27 45.46
N ASP A 36 -3.94 -17.04 45.71
CA ASP A 36 -5.01 -18.04 45.51
C ASP A 36 -5.24 -18.31 44.02
N MET A 37 -4.41 -19.20 43.46
CA MET A 37 -4.48 -19.63 42.07
C MET A 37 -5.39 -20.86 41.94
N LYS A 38 -6.39 -20.76 41.05
CA LYS A 38 -7.23 -21.89 40.70
C LYS A 38 -6.49 -22.84 39.74
N PRO A 39 -6.77 -24.15 39.78
CA PRO A 39 -6.12 -25.11 38.90
C PRO A 39 -6.61 -24.98 37.45
N THR A 40 -5.84 -25.57 36.53
CA THR A 40 -6.09 -25.56 35.08
C THR A 40 -6.21 -26.97 34.48
N THR A 41 -6.99 -27.07 33.40
CA THR A 41 -6.99 -28.22 32.49
C THR A 41 -6.12 -27.84 31.29
N VAL A 42 -5.05 -28.61 31.07
CA VAL A 42 -4.16 -28.40 29.92
C VAL A 42 -4.75 -29.13 28.72
N ILE A 43 -4.97 -28.42 27.61
CA ILE A 43 -5.56 -28.97 26.38
C ILE A 43 -4.50 -28.95 25.28
N ILE A 44 -4.11 -30.14 24.81
CA ILE A 44 -3.13 -30.33 23.74
C ILE A 44 -3.83 -31.01 22.57
N THR A 45 -3.96 -30.29 21.46
CA THR A 45 -4.48 -30.85 20.19
C THR A 45 -3.33 -31.35 19.33
N TYR A 46 -3.45 -32.54 18.74
CA TYR A 46 -2.41 -33.09 17.85
C TYR A 46 -3.00 -33.75 16.60
N HIS A 47 -2.21 -33.85 15.54
CA HIS A 47 -2.57 -34.55 14.30
C HIS A 47 -1.29 -35.09 13.63
N ASN A 48 -1.12 -36.42 13.61
CA ASN A 48 0.08 -37.10 13.08
C ASN A 48 1.41 -36.62 13.72
N GLU A 49 1.37 -36.14 14.96
CA GLU A 49 2.55 -35.68 15.70
C GLU A 49 3.58 -36.81 15.92
N ALA A 50 4.87 -36.48 16.00
CA ALA A 50 5.87 -37.49 16.34
C ALA A 50 5.70 -37.94 17.80
N ARG A 51 5.80 -39.25 18.04
CA ARG A 51 5.63 -39.82 19.39
C ARG A 51 6.56 -39.18 20.43
N SER A 52 7.81 -38.89 20.06
CA SER A 52 8.81 -38.29 20.97
C SER A 52 8.49 -36.84 21.36
N SER A 53 8.00 -36.01 20.44
CA SER A 53 7.61 -34.62 20.71
C SER A 53 6.34 -34.56 21.58
N LEU A 54 5.35 -35.41 21.31
CA LEU A 54 4.12 -35.44 22.11
C LEU A 54 4.37 -35.97 23.53
N LEU A 55 5.14 -37.05 23.69
CA LEU A 55 5.56 -37.54 25.00
C LEU A 55 6.31 -36.47 25.79
N ARG A 56 7.31 -35.83 25.17
CA ARG A 56 8.13 -34.80 25.81
C ARG A 56 7.31 -33.55 26.18
N THR A 57 6.31 -33.20 25.36
CA THR A 57 5.31 -32.18 25.71
C THR A 57 4.58 -32.54 27.00
N VAL A 58 3.93 -33.72 27.05
CA VAL A 58 3.16 -34.20 28.21
C VAL A 58 4.03 -34.29 29.46
N PHE A 59 5.22 -34.87 29.36
CA PHE A 59 6.16 -34.95 30.49
C PHE A 59 6.67 -33.57 30.95
N SER A 60 6.90 -32.62 30.04
CA SER A 60 7.31 -31.26 30.45
C SER A 60 6.20 -30.55 31.24
N VAL A 61 4.93 -30.74 30.87
CA VAL A 61 3.78 -30.20 31.61
C VAL A 61 3.73 -30.78 33.02
N PHE A 62 3.83 -32.11 33.18
CA PHE A 62 3.84 -32.72 34.52
C PHE A 62 5.06 -32.33 35.36
N ASN A 63 6.26 -32.34 34.78
CA ASN A 63 7.51 -32.11 35.52
C ASN A 63 7.72 -30.64 35.92
N MET A 64 7.11 -29.68 35.22
CA MET A 64 7.32 -28.24 35.41
C MET A 64 6.11 -27.50 35.97
N SER A 65 5.05 -28.20 36.36
CA SER A 65 3.83 -27.62 36.95
C SER A 65 3.62 -28.12 38.37
N PRO A 66 3.26 -27.26 39.34
CA PRO A 66 2.84 -27.71 40.67
C PRO A 66 1.63 -28.63 40.59
N GLU A 67 1.68 -29.75 41.31
CA GLU A 67 0.65 -30.80 41.24
C GLU A 67 -0.76 -30.27 41.55
N SER A 68 -0.87 -29.35 42.51
CA SER A 68 -2.13 -28.72 42.94
C SER A 68 -2.75 -27.75 41.92
N LEU A 69 -1.98 -27.30 40.93
CA LEU A 69 -2.43 -26.33 39.91
C LEU A 69 -2.76 -26.98 38.56
N LEU A 70 -2.41 -28.24 38.36
CA LEU A 70 -2.79 -29.02 37.19
C LEU A 70 -3.91 -29.99 37.56
N THR A 71 -5.13 -29.82 37.05
CA THR A 71 -6.17 -30.83 37.24
C THR A 71 -5.87 -32.06 36.39
N GLU A 72 -5.74 -31.84 35.08
CA GLU A 72 -5.66 -32.89 34.07
C GLU A 72 -4.98 -32.37 32.79
N ILE A 73 -4.59 -33.32 31.91
CA ILE A 73 -4.21 -33.06 30.53
C ILE A 73 -5.23 -33.73 29.60
N VAL A 74 -5.94 -32.93 28.80
CA VAL A 74 -6.85 -33.40 27.75
C VAL A 74 -6.11 -33.36 26.41
N LEU A 75 -5.71 -34.53 25.93
CA LEU A 75 -5.17 -34.74 24.59
C LEU A 75 -6.33 -34.88 23.60
N VAL A 76 -6.33 -34.08 22.52
CA VAL A 76 -7.34 -34.15 21.46
C VAL A 76 -6.68 -34.55 20.14
N ASP A 77 -6.83 -35.81 19.79
CA ASP A 77 -6.39 -36.41 18.54
C ASP A 77 -7.32 -35.98 17.39
N ASP A 78 -6.84 -35.09 16.52
CA ASP A 78 -7.59 -34.62 15.35
C ASP A 78 -7.51 -35.59 14.17
N ASN A 79 -7.89 -36.84 14.42
CA ASN A 79 -7.91 -37.94 13.46
C ASN A 79 -6.54 -38.24 12.83
N SER A 80 -5.54 -38.52 13.69
CA SER A 80 -4.23 -39.03 13.31
C SER A 80 -4.32 -40.44 12.67
N ILE A 81 -3.32 -40.82 11.87
CA ILE A 81 -3.21 -42.15 11.26
C ILE A 81 -2.78 -43.17 12.30
N ASP A 82 -1.74 -42.85 13.07
CA ASP A 82 -1.33 -43.62 14.24
C ASP A 82 -2.26 -43.29 15.42
N VAL A 83 -2.90 -44.32 15.97
CA VAL A 83 -3.80 -44.25 17.13
C VAL A 83 -3.13 -44.69 18.43
N ASP A 84 -1.97 -45.36 18.36
CA ASP A 84 -1.38 -46.06 19.50
C ASP A 84 -0.67 -45.07 20.45
N ILE A 85 -0.13 -43.97 19.92
CA ILE A 85 0.39 -42.84 20.73
C ILE A 85 -0.68 -42.35 21.71
N GLY A 86 -1.94 -42.22 21.25
CA GLY A 86 -3.06 -41.80 22.11
C GLY A 86 -3.41 -42.85 23.16
N LYS A 87 -3.45 -44.14 22.79
CA LYS A 87 -3.73 -45.24 23.73
C LYS A 87 -2.67 -45.38 24.82
N GLU A 88 -1.39 -45.17 24.45
CA GLU A 88 -0.26 -45.19 25.37
C GLU A 88 -0.36 -44.04 26.37
N LEU A 89 -0.55 -42.80 25.90
CA LEU A 89 -0.66 -41.63 26.75
C LEU A 89 -1.89 -41.69 27.68
N ALA A 90 -2.98 -42.34 27.25
CA ALA A 90 -4.16 -42.60 28.08
C ALA A 90 -3.92 -43.54 29.28
N GLN A 91 -2.74 -44.21 29.37
CA GLN A 91 -2.37 -44.99 30.55
C GLN A 91 -1.74 -44.12 31.66
N ILE A 92 -1.38 -42.87 31.36
CA ILE A 92 -0.80 -41.94 32.33
C ILE A 92 -1.91 -41.34 33.17
N GLU A 93 -1.75 -41.34 34.50
CA GLU A 93 -2.72 -40.74 35.42
C GLU A 93 -2.96 -39.27 35.07
N ARG A 94 -4.22 -38.81 35.20
CA ARG A 94 -4.67 -37.45 34.85
C ARG A 94 -4.52 -37.09 33.36
N VAL A 95 -4.23 -38.04 32.47
CA VAL A 95 -4.30 -37.84 31.01
C VAL A 95 -5.61 -38.43 30.47
N LYS A 96 -6.43 -37.59 29.83
CA LYS A 96 -7.63 -38.01 29.09
C LYS A 96 -7.39 -37.82 27.59
N VAL A 97 -7.81 -38.79 26.78
CA VAL A 97 -7.63 -38.75 25.32
C VAL A 97 -8.98 -38.75 24.61
N LEU A 98 -9.26 -37.68 23.88
CA LEU A 98 -10.38 -37.56 22.97
C LEU A 98 -9.89 -37.75 21.53
N ARG A 99 -10.61 -38.53 20.72
CA ARG A 99 -10.33 -38.66 19.29
C ARG A 99 -11.48 -38.15 18.44
N ASN A 100 -11.17 -37.34 17.43
CA ASN A 100 -12.10 -36.98 16.38
C ASN A 100 -12.24 -38.12 15.35
N ASN A 101 -13.48 -38.36 14.89
CA ASN A 101 -13.78 -39.33 13.83
C ASN A 101 -13.38 -38.85 12.42
N GLN A 102 -13.02 -37.58 12.29
CA GLN A 102 -12.62 -36.90 11.05
C GLN A 102 -11.66 -35.75 11.39
N ARG A 103 -10.96 -35.19 10.41
CA ARG A 103 -10.04 -34.06 10.63
C ARG A 103 -10.82 -32.75 10.72
N GLU A 104 -11.02 -32.26 11.93
CA GLU A 104 -11.81 -31.06 12.27
C GLU A 104 -11.00 -29.77 12.23
N GLY A 105 -9.68 -29.87 12.40
CA GLY A 105 -8.74 -28.75 12.48
C GLY A 105 -8.60 -28.15 13.89
N LEU A 106 -7.40 -27.62 14.16
CA LEU A 106 -6.94 -27.04 15.44
C LEU A 106 -8.03 -26.34 16.27
N ILE A 107 -8.75 -25.39 15.68
CA ILE A 107 -9.73 -24.57 16.39
C ILE A 107 -10.89 -25.41 16.95
N ARG A 108 -11.44 -26.33 16.15
CA ARG A 108 -12.56 -27.19 16.58
C ARG A 108 -12.10 -28.20 17.61
N SER A 109 -10.91 -28.76 17.45
CA SER A 109 -10.31 -29.70 18.41
C SER A 109 -10.04 -29.02 19.76
N ARG A 110 -9.54 -27.78 19.79
CA ARG A 110 -9.39 -27.01 21.03
C ARG A 110 -10.75 -26.75 21.71
N VAL A 111 -11.81 -26.45 20.94
CA VAL A 111 -13.18 -26.30 21.47
C VAL A 111 -13.71 -27.61 22.06
N LYS A 112 -13.50 -28.77 21.41
CA LYS A 112 -13.90 -30.08 21.98
C LYS A 112 -13.17 -30.41 23.27
N GLY A 113 -11.86 -30.12 23.34
CA GLY A 113 -11.09 -30.25 24.59
C GLY A 113 -11.62 -29.34 25.72
N ALA A 114 -11.99 -28.11 25.38
CA ALA A 114 -12.57 -27.16 26.33
C ALA A 114 -13.97 -27.56 26.84
N GLN A 115 -14.72 -28.36 26.07
CA GLN A 115 -16.05 -28.84 26.46
C GLN A 115 -16.03 -29.97 27.50
N VAL A 116 -14.90 -30.67 27.67
CA VAL A 116 -14.75 -31.77 28.64
C VAL A 116 -13.86 -31.41 29.84
N ALA A 117 -13.30 -30.20 29.85
CA ALA A 117 -12.38 -29.75 30.89
C ALA A 117 -13.08 -29.61 32.25
N GLU A 118 -12.48 -30.18 33.29
CA GLU A 118 -13.01 -30.16 34.66
C GLU A 118 -12.55 -28.92 35.45
N ALA A 119 -11.43 -28.31 35.08
CA ALA A 119 -10.88 -27.15 35.77
C ALA A 119 -11.53 -25.81 35.36
N PRO A 120 -11.55 -24.80 36.24
CA PRO A 120 -12.09 -23.47 35.94
C PRO A 120 -11.20 -22.62 35.01
N ILE A 121 -9.95 -23.02 34.78
CA ILE A 121 -9.01 -22.37 33.87
C ILE A 121 -8.61 -23.35 32.77
N LEU A 122 -8.45 -22.83 31.54
CA LEU A 122 -8.05 -23.61 30.37
C LEU A 122 -6.67 -23.14 29.89
N THR A 123 -5.72 -24.07 29.76
CA THR A 123 -4.39 -23.79 29.23
C THR A 123 -4.19 -24.54 27.91
N PHE A 124 -4.11 -23.84 26.79
CA PHE A 124 -3.90 -24.46 25.48
C PHE A 124 -2.41 -24.51 25.12
N LEU A 125 -1.93 -25.69 24.75
CA LEU A 125 -0.55 -25.91 24.29
C LEU A 125 -0.55 -26.63 22.94
N ASP A 126 0.51 -26.43 22.16
CA ASP A 126 0.76 -27.20 20.94
C ASP A 126 1.48 -28.51 21.29
N SER A 127 1.43 -29.48 20.37
CA SER A 127 1.83 -30.87 20.58
C SER A 127 3.34 -31.15 20.55
N HIS A 128 4.16 -30.09 20.48
CA HIS A 128 5.61 -30.14 20.34
C HIS A 128 6.27 -28.97 21.09
N ILE A 129 5.92 -28.78 22.36
CA ILE A 129 6.50 -27.76 23.25
C ILE A 129 7.29 -28.39 24.38
N GLU A 130 8.10 -27.59 25.08
CA GLU A 130 8.76 -27.99 26.33
C GLU A 130 8.58 -26.86 27.36
N CYS A 131 7.77 -27.10 28.38
CA CYS A 131 7.56 -26.16 29.49
C CYS A 131 8.87 -25.91 30.26
N ASN A 132 9.09 -24.68 30.72
CA ASN A 132 10.25 -24.29 31.52
C ASN A 132 9.88 -24.09 33.01
N GLN A 133 10.86 -23.81 33.87
CA GLN A 133 10.67 -23.68 35.30
C GLN A 133 9.69 -22.56 35.68
N LYS A 134 8.77 -22.81 36.62
CA LYS A 134 7.71 -21.88 37.05
C LYS A 134 6.96 -21.25 35.86
N TRP A 135 6.63 -22.00 34.82
CA TRP A 135 5.94 -21.45 33.64
C TRP A 135 4.45 -21.18 33.89
N LEU A 136 3.83 -21.89 34.83
CA LEU A 136 2.38 -21.92 35.01
C LEU A 136 1.91 -20.88 36.03
N GLU A 137 2.61 -20.78 37.17
CA GLU A 137 2.28 -19.90 38.28
C GLU A 137 2.19 -18.42 37.89
N PRO A 138 3.12 -17.84 37.08
CA PRO A 138 3.00 -16.47 36.60
C PRO A 138 1.73 -16.26 35.76
N LEU A 139 1.33 -17.25 34.96
CA LEU A 139 0.14 -17.16 34.10
C LEU A 139 -1.14 -17.23 34.94
N LEU A 140 -1.23 -18.18 35.86
CA LEU A 140 -2.39 -18.33 36.74
C LEU A 140 -2.53 -17.16 37.72
N ALA A 141 -1.44 -16.59 38.22
CA ALA A 141 -1.45 -15.39 39.07
C ALA A 141 -2.10 -14.20 38.36
N ARG A 142 -1.76 -13.95 37.08
CA ARG A 142 -2.39 -12.87 36.28
C ARG A 142 -3.89 -13.09 36.05
N ILE A 143 -4.34 -14.34 35.96
CA ILE A 143 -5.78 -14.69 35.84
C ILE A 143 -6.49 -14.55 37.19
N ALA A 144 -5.83 -14.88 38.30
CA ALA A 144 -6.35 -14.68 39.65
C ALA A 144 -6.56 -13.18 39.96
N GLU A 145 -5.60 -12.32 39.57
CA GLU A 145 -5.77 -10.85 39.65
C GLU A 145 -6.91 -10.33 38.75
N ASN A 146 -7.04 -10.87 37.54
CA ASN A 146 -8.03 -10.42 36.56
C ASN A 146 -8.60 -11.60 35.76
N PRO A 147 -9.80 -12.11 36.11
CA PRO A 147 -10.40 -13.26 35.42
C PRO A 147 -10.87 -12.96 33.99
N LYS A 148 -10.69 -11.72 33.50
CA LYS A 148 -10.91 -11.35 32.08
C LYS A 148 -9.61 -11.30 31.27
N ALA A 149 -8.45 -11.51 31.90
CA ALA A 149 -7.17 -11.54 31.21
C ALA A 149 -7.02 -12.84 30.40
N VAL A 150 -6.52 -12.70 29.16
CA VAL A 150 -5.95 -13.80 28.39
C VAL A 150 -4.44 -13.58 28.39
N VAL A 151 -3.69 -14.59 28.84
CA VAL A 151 -2.24 -14.52 29.02
C VAL A 151 -1.53 -15.57 28.17
N ALA A 152 -0.29 -15.27 27.81
CA ALA A 152 0.59 -16.17 27.07
C ALA A 152 2.02 -16.05 27.63
N PRO A 153 2.80 -17.14 27.62
CA PRO A 153 4.22 -17.09 27.94
C PRO A 153 5.01 -16.43 26.80
N ILE A 154 6.29 -16.12 27.06
CA ILE A 154 7.27 -15.97 25.98
C ILE A 154 7.44 -17.36 25.35
N ILE A 155 7.40 -17.43 24.02
CA ILE A 155 7.45 -18.69 23.27
C ILE A 155 8.87 -18.90 22.75
N ASP A 156 9.66 -19.64 23.51
CA ASP A 156 11.05 -19.98 23.17
C ASP A 156 11.15 -20.91 21.95
N VAL A 157 12.32 -20.90 21.29
CA VAL A 157 12.56 -21.68 20.07
C VAL A 157 13.21 -23.01 20.42
N ILE A 158 12.56 -24.11 20.05
CA ILE A 158 13.20 -25.42 19.89
C ILE A 158 13.65 -25.53 18.44
N ASN A 159 14.96 -25.66 18.21
CA ASN A 159 15.55 -25.71 16.88
C ASN A 159 15.05 -26.94 16.09
N VAL A 160 14.53 -26.72 14.88
CA VAL A 160 13.89 -27.77 14.06
C VAL A 160 14.83 -28.86 13.54
N ASP A 161 16.15 -28.66 13.61
CA ASP A 161 17.16 -29.60 13.07
C ASP A 161 17.93 -30.35 14.16
N ASN A 162 18.23 -29.70 15.29
CA ASN A 162 19.03 -30.28 16.38
C ASN A 162 18.35 -30.27 17.76
N PHE A 163 17.12 -29.75 17.85
CA PHE A 163 16.33 -29.66 19.08
C PHE A 163 16.97 -28.86 20.22
N ASN A 164 17.99 -28.04 19.96
CA ASN A 164 18.50 -27.09 20.95
C ASN A 164 17.41 -26.07 21.33
N TYR A 165 17.24 -25.84 22.63
CA TYR A 165 16.29 -24.87 23.19
C TYR A 165 16.97 -23.50 23.34
N VAL A 166 16.34 -22.44 22.82
CA VAL A 166 16.91 -21.09 22.74
C VAL A 166 15.84 -20.06 23.12
N GLY A 167 16.21 -19.11 23.98
CA GLY A 167 15.33 -18.00 24.37
C GLY A 167 14.92 -17.13 23.16
N ALA A 168 13.63 -16.80 23.05
CA ALA A 168 13.08 -16.06 21.90
C ALA A 168 12.74 -14.60 22.17
N SER A 169 12.51 -13.84 21.09
CA SER A 169 11.76 -12.58 21.12
C SER A 169 10.42 -12.74 20.39
N ALA A 170 9.40 -12.01 20.84
CA ALA A 170 8.02 -12.24 20.44
C ALA A 170 7.68 -11.66 19.06
N ASP A 171 7.74 -12.48 18.01
CA ASP A 171 7.19 -12.12 16.69
C ASP A 171 6.61 -13.37 15.99
N LEU A 172 5.30 -13.37 15.71
CA LEU A 172 4.56 -14.49 15.09
C LEU A 172 3.65 -13.99 13.97
N ARG A 173 3.59 -14.73 12.85
CA ARG A 173 2.76 -14.41 11.68
C ARG A 173 1.86 -15.58 11.31
N GLY A 174 0.58 -15.33 11.04
CA GLY A 174 -0.41 -16.35 10.70
C GLY A 174 -1.26 -16.00 9.48
N GLY A 175 -1.66 -17.02 8.72
CA GLY A 175 -2.45 -16.90 7.47
C GLY A 175 -3.80 -17.64 7.50
N GLY A 176 -4.53 -17.57 6.39
CA GLY A 176 -5.79 -18.30 6.14
C GLY A 176 -6.98 -17.76 6.94
N ASN A 177 -7.01 -18.01 8.25
CA ASN A 177 -8.08 -17.57 9.15
C ASN A 177 -8.20 -16.05 9.28
N THR A 178 -7.15 -15.32 8.85
CA THR A 178 -7.03 -13.87 8.88
C THR A 178 -8.22 -13.16 8.23
N ARG A 179 -8.83 -13.73 7.18
CA ARG A 179 -9.98 -13.10 6.49
C ARG A 179 -11.24 -13.04 7.36
N ARG A 180 -11.60 -14.13 8.04
CA ARG A 180 -12.74 -14.18 8.99
C ARG A 180 -12.52 -13.25 10.18
N ALA A 181 -11.29 -13.19 10.69
CA ALA A 181 -10.93 -12.29 11.78
C ALA A 181 -11.06 -10.82 11.35
N ALA A 182 -10.54 -10.47 10.15
CA ALA A 182 -10.62 -9.12 9.62
C ALA A 182 -12.06 -8.65 9.38
N GLU A 183 -12.93 -9.50 8.83
CA GLU A 183 -14.33 -9.15 8.58
C GLU A 183 -15.15 -8.91 9.86
N VAL A 184 -14.90 -9.69 10.93
CA VAL A 184 -15.64 -9.57 12.19
C VAL A 184 -15.11 -8.44 13.08
N TRP A 185 -13.79 -8.22 13.12
CA TRP A 185 -13.16 -7.41 14.18
C TRP A 185 -12.47 -6.13 13.71
N MET A 186 -12.08 -6.00 12.43
CA MET A 186 -11.23 -4.88 11.98
C MET A 186 -11.97 -3.66 11.42
N ASP A 187 -13.31 -3.64 11.47
CA ASP A 187 -14.15 -2.53 10.97
C ASP A 187 -13.74 -2.07 9.56
N GLU A 188 -13.60 -0.77 9.31
CA GLU A 188 -13.10 -0.22 8.05
C GLU A 188 -11.62 -0.59 7.77
N TYR A 189 -10.82 -0.80 8.82
CA TYR A 189 -9.37 -1.04 8.72
C TYR A 189 -9.03 -2.38 8.06
N LYS A 190 -10.00 -3.30 7.91
CA LYS A 190 -9.86 -4.52 7.09
C LYS A 190 -9.48 -4.20 5.63
N ALA A 191 -9.83 -3.03 5.12
CA ALA A 191 -9.44 -2.60 3.78
C ALA A 191 -7.92 -2.37 3.64
N ILE A 192 -7.20 -2.04 4.74
CA ILE A 192 -5.73 -1.97 4.76
C ILE A 192 -5.13 -3.38 4.63
N TYR A 193 -5.69 -4.35 5.36
CA TYR A 193 -5.33 -5.76 5.21
C TYR A 193 -5.61 -6.27 3.78
N LEU A 194 -6.77 -5.97 3.20
CA LEU A 194 -7.13 -6.34 1.82
C LEU A 194 -6.33 -5.62 0.73
N LYS A 195 -5.70 -4.48 1.05
CA LYS A 195 -4.73 -3.81 0.17
C LYS A 195 -3.36 -4.48 0.24
N ASN A 196 -2.92 -4.88 1.43
CA ASN A 196 -1.63 -5.52 1.64
C ASN A 196 -1.63 -7.02 1.28
N VAL A 197 -2.79 -7.67 1.28
CA VAL A 197 -2.99 -9.06 0.86
C VAL A 197 -4.14 -9.15 -0.16
N PRO A 198 -3.94 -8.72 -1.42
CA PRO A 198 -5.04 -8.58 -2.38
C PRO A 198 -5.72 -9.89 -2.74
N SER A 199 -5.01 -11.02 -2.70
CA SER A 199 -5.57 -12.36 -2.88
C SER A 199 -6.63 -12.73 -1.84
N ALA A 200 -6.59 -12.12 -0.64
CA ALA A 200 -7.58 -12.35 0.41
C ALA A 200 -8.98 -11.83 0.05
N ARG A 201 -9.11 -10.96 -0.97
CA ARG A 201 -10.41 -10.49 -1.48
C ARG A 201 -11.26 -11.64 -2.04
N PHE A 202 -10.63 -12.65 -2.63
CA PHE A 202 -11.31 -13.80 -3.26
C PHE A 202 -11.37 -15.06 -2.38
N VAL A 203 -10.79 -15.01 -1.18
CA VAL A 203 -10.89 -16.13 -0.23
C VAL A 203 -12.33 -16.20 0.27
N ASN A 204 -13.06 -17.23 -0.15
CA ASN A 204 -14.35 -17.55 0.45
C ASN A 204 -14.15 -17.85 1.93
N TYR A 205 -14.61 -16.95 2.79
CA TYR A 205 -14.44 -17.02 4.23
C TYR A 205 -15.65 -17.64 4.95
N GLY A 206 -16.72 -18.01 4.24
CA GLY A 206 -17.95 -18.60 4.79
C GLY A 206 -18.78 -17.65 5.66
N ASP A 207 -19.89 -18.15 6.20
CA ASP A 207 -20.79 -17.34 7.05
C ASP A 207 -20.14 -16.89 8.37
N ILE A 208 -20.40 -15.65 8.76
CA ILE A 208 -19.88 -14.97 9.95
C ILE A 208 -20.99 -14.37 10.82
N SER A 209 -22.26 -14.55 10.47
CA SER A 209 -23.43 -14.00 11.16
C SER A 209 -23.38 -14.20 12.69
N ASP A 210 -23.11 -15.43 13.15
CA ASP A 210 -22.95 -15.76 14.58
C ASP A 210 -21.83 -14.95 15.27
N ARG A 211 -20.74 -14.66 14.55
CA ARG A 211 -19.58 -13.95 15.10
C ARG A 211 -19.84 -12.45 15.22
N LEU A 212 -20.59 -11.88 14.27
CA LEU A 212 -21.11 -10.52 14.35
C LEU A 212 -22.10 -10.39 15.51
N ALA A 213 -23.06 -11.31 15.61
CA ALA A 213 -24.03 -11.35 16.71
C ALA A 213 -23.37 -11.49 18.10
N ILE A 214 -22.26 -12.23 18.22
CA ILE A 214 -21.45 -12.28 19.45
C ILE A 214 -20.84 -10.91 19.76
N ARG A 215 -20.26 -10.23 18.77
CA ARG A 215 -19.64 -8.90 18.94
C ARG A 215 -20.67 -7.86 19.39
N ASP A 216 -21.85 -7.87 18.78
CA ASP A 216 -22.96 -6.96 19.11
C ASP A 216 -23.50 -7.25 20.51
N ARG A 217 -23.79 -8.53 20.82
CA ARG A 217 -24.30 -8.93 22.15
C ARG A 217 -23.33 -8.61 23.29
N LEU A 218 -22.02 -8.69 23.04
CA LEU A 218 -20.99 -8.34 24.03
C LEU A 218 -20.65 -6.85 24.08
N GLN A 219 -21.29 -6.01 23.24
CA GLN A 219 -21.07 -4.56 23.18
C GLN A 219 -19.58 -4.20 23.04
N CYS A 220 -18.88 -4.93 22.17
CA CYS A 220 -17.44 -4.76 21.97
C CYS A 220 -17.09 -3.35 21.46
N LYS A 221 -15.90 -2.85 21.85
CA LYS A 221 -15.37 -1.59 21.34
C LYS A 221 -15.04 -1.68 19.84
N SER A 222 -14.89 -0.54 19.18
CA SER A 222 -14.46 -0.46 17.78
C SER A 222 -12.97 -0.78 17.62
N PHE A 223 -12.57 -1.18 16.42
CA PHE A 223 -11.18 -1.41 16.08
C PHE A 223 -10.36 -0.11 16.14
N LYS A 224 -10.98 1.05 15.88
CA LYS A 224 -10.35 2.34 16.14
C LYS A 224 -9.93 2.49 17.61
N TRP A 225 -10.83 2.18 18.55
CA TRP A 225 -10.50 2.24 19.98
C TRP A 225 -9.36 1.28 20.35
N TYR A 226 -9.33 0.09 19.75
CA TYR A 226 -8.23 -0.87 19.93
C TYR A 226 -6.90 -0.30 19.42
N LEU A 227 -6.87 0.32 18.24
CA LEU A 227 -5.68 0.97 17.70
C LEU A 227 -5.23 2.17 18.56
N ASP A 228 -6.16 3.03 18.98
CA ASP A 228 -5.84 4.21 19.80
C ASP A 228 -5.36 3.85 21.22
N THR A 229 -5.87 2.75 21.80
CA THR A 229 -5.74 2.45 23.24
C THR A 229 -4.87 1.23 23.55
N VAL A 230 -4.93 0.18 22.72
CA VAL A 230 -4.28 -1.12 22.99
C VAL A 230 -3.03 -1.31 22.14
N TYR A 231 -3.01 -0.81 20.89
CA TYR A 231 -1.86 -0.94 19.99
C TYR A 231 -1.45 0.38 19.29
N PRO A 232 -1.27 1.50 20.03
CA PRO A 232 -0.99 2.83 19.46
C PRO A 232 0.36 2.95 18.74
N GLN A 233 1.30 2.04 19.00
CA GLN A 233 2.58 1.97 18.31
C GLN A 233 2.48 1.39 16.88
N LEU A 234 1.33 0.81 16.50
CA LEU A 234 1.10 0.37 15.12
C LEU A 234 0.86 1.59 14.22
N VAL A 235 1.81 1.86 13.32
CA VAL A 235 1.70 2.97 12.36
C VAL A 235 0.62 2.65 11.32
N VAL A 236 -0.59 3.16 11.56
CA VAL A 236 -1.71 3.08 10.61
C VAL A 236 -1.47 4.07 9.46
N PRO A 237 -1.47 3.64 8.18
CA PRO A 237 -1.42 4.55 7.04
C PRO A 237 -2.52 5.61 7.12
N LYS A 238 -2.15 6.88 6.97
CA LYS A 238 -3.13 7.97 6.87
C LYS A 238 -4.03 7.72 5.67
N LYS A 239 -5.34 7.95 5.83
CA LYS A 239 -6.31 8.03 4.74
C LYS A 239 -5.74 8.95 3.66
N THR A 240 -5.55 8.42 2.46
CA THR A 240 -5.00 9.21 1.34
C THR A 240 -6.15 10.01 0.76
N PRO A 241 -6.10 11.35 0.74
CA PRO A 241 -7.16 12.15 0.14
C PRO A 241 -7.36 11.74 -1.32
N GLY A 242 -8.59 11.40 -1.67
CA GLY A 242 -8.95 10.98 -3.03
C GLY A 242 -9.88 9.77 -3.05
N LYS A 243 -10.33 9.42 -4.25
CA LYS A 243 -11.19 8.25 -4.50
C LYS A 243 -10.38 7.18 -5.22
N SER A 244 -10.30 5.96 -4.68
CA SER A 244 -9.73 4.83 -5.43
C SER A 244 -10.69 4.38 -6.52
N LEU A 245 -10.20 4.41 -7.76
CA LEU A 245 -10.94 4.09 -8.96
C LEU A 245 -10.20 3.02 -9.76
N GLN A 246 -10.99 2.18 -10.45
CA GLN A 246 -10.51 1.35 -11.54
C GLN A 246 -11.02 1.96 -12.86
N MET A 247 -10.11 2.17 -13.81
CA MET A 247 -10.39 2.82 -15.09
C MET A 247 -10.52 1.76 -16.17
N LYS A 248 -11.75 1.50 -16.65
CA LYS A 248 -12.09 0.38 -17.54
C LYS A 248 -12.37 0.84 -18.97
N MET A 249 -11.94 0.02 -19.92
CA MET A 249 -12.23 0.06 -21.34
C MET A 249 -12.72 -1.33 -21.76
N GLY A 250 -14.03 -1.57 -21.68
CA GLY A 250 -14.61 -2.91 -21.82
C GLY A 250 -14.18 -3.85 -20.70
N HIS A 251 -13.52 -4.96 -21.06
CA HIS A 251 -12.96 -5.94 -20.11
C HIS A 251 -11.49 -5.65 -19.71
N LEU A 252 -10.91 -4.57 -20.25
CA LEU A 252 -9.55 -4.13 -19.99
C LEU A 252 -9.52 -2.98 -19.00
N CYS A 253 -8.46 -2.91 -18.21
CA CYS A 253 -8.23 -1.94 -17.15
C CYS A 253 -6.91 -1.21 -17.39
N LEU A 254 -6.88 0.10 -17.10
CA LEU A 254 -5.64 0.87 -17.07
C LEU A 254 -4.73 0.34 -15.97
N ASP A 255 -3.53 -0.09 -16.35
CA ASP A 255 -2.59 -0.82 -15.52
C ASP A 255 -1.23 -0.12 -15.56
N SER A 256 -0.56 0.08 -14.42
CA SER A 256 0.81 0.62 -14.42
C SER A 256 1.83 -0.37 -14.98
N MET A 257 1.47 -1.66 -15.15
CA MET A 257 2.33 -2.74 -15.65
C MET A 257 3.63 -2.90 -14.83
N ALA A 258 3.66 -2.40 -13.59
CA ALA A 258 4.85 -2.22 -12.76
C ALA A 258 6.01 -1.46 -13.45
N ARG A 259 5.69 -0.60 -14.43
CA ARG A 259 6.64 0.25 -15.16
C ARG A 259 7.10 1.44 -14.30
N LYS A 260 8.14 2.14 -14.76
CA LYS A 260 8.85 3.18 -14.00
C LYS A 260 8.32 4.58 -14.35
N GLU A 261 8.99 5.59 -13.82
CA GLU A 261 8.81 6.98 -14.22
C GLU A 261 9.15 7.17 -15.71
N ASP A 262 8.42 8.07 -16.37
CA ASP A 262 8.48 8.36 -17.81
C ASP A 262 8.05 7.22 -18.76
N ASP A 263 7.68 6.05 -18.23
CA ASP A 263 7.02 4.98 -19.01
C ASP A 263 5.53 5.28 -19.19
N ALA A 264 4.98 4.87 -20.34
CA ALA A 264 3.54 4.84 -20.55
C ALA A 264 2.87 3.72 -19.71
N PRO A 265 1.66 3.91 -19.17
CA PRO A 265 0.86 2.81 -18.63
C PRO A 265 0.45 1.81 -19.74
N GLY A 266 -0.24 0.74 -19.38
CA GLY A 266 -0.79 -0.25 -20.30
C GLY A 266 -2.29 -0.51 -20.10
N LEU A 267 -2.87 -1.32 -20.97
CA LEU A 267 -4.16 -1.96 -20.72
C LEU A 267 -3.93 -3.46 -20.46
N PHE A 268 -4.55 -3.98 -19.40
CA PHE A 268 -4.51 -5.40 -19.07
C PHE A 268 -5.90 -5.92 -18.67
N ALA A 269 -6.10 -7.24 -18.62
CA ALA A 269 -7.37 -7.82 -18.19
C ALA A 269 -7.74 -7.35 -16.77
N CYS A 270 -8.97 -6.87 -16.59
CA CYS A 270 -9.44 -6.39 -15.29
C CYS A 270 -9.49 -7.52 -14.25
N HIS A 271 -8.68 -7.44 -13.20
CA HIS A 271 -8.59 -8.48 -12.17
C HIS A 271 -9.14 -8.07 -10.78
N GLY A 272 -9.67 -6.85 -10.61
CA GLY A 272 -10.42 -6.41 -9.41
C GLY A 272 -9.66 -6.34 -8.07
N THR A 273 -8.39 -6.77 -8.00
CA THR A 273 -7.59 -6.73 -6.76
C THR A 273 -7.02 -5.35 -6.42
N GLY A 274 -7.17 -4.36 -7.30
CA GLY A 274 -6.55 -3.05 -7.18
C GLY A 274 -5.07 -3.10 -7.58
N GLY A 275 -4.19 -2.53 -6.75
CA GLY A 275 -2.75 -2.58 -6.99
C GLY A 275 -2.33 -1.77 -8.21
N ASN A 276 -1.72 -2.40 -9.21
CA ASN A 276 -1.32 -1.72 -10.45
C ASN A 276 -2.52 -1.17 -11.26
N GLN A 277 -3.72 -1.75 -11.07
CA GLN A 277 -4.97 -1.31 -11.69
C GLN A 277 -5.80 -0.34 -10.81
N GLU A 278 -5.25 0.13 -9.69
CA GLU A 278 -5.90 1.08 -8.79
C GLU A 278 -5.30 2.48 -8.95
N TRP A 279 -6.14 3.44 -9.29
CA TRP A 279 -5.79 4.84 -9.48
C TRP A 279 -6.57 5.71 -8.49
N VAL A 280 -5.84 6.42 -7.63
CA VAL A 280 -6.41 7.32 -6.64
C VAL A 280 -6.56 8.71 -7.28
N PHE A 281 -7.80 9.16 -7.47
CA PHE A 281 -8.09 10.51 -7.94
C PHE A 281 -8.14 11.49 -6.78
N ASP A 282 -7.19 12.42 -6.71
CA ASP A 282 -7.21 13.52 -5.76
C ASP A 282 -8.03 14.71 -6.33
N PRO A 283 -9.17 15.08 -5.70
CA PRO A 283 -10.00 16.19 -6.18
C PRO A 283 -9.37 17.57 -6.02
N LEU A 284 -8.34 17.74 -5.16
CA LEU A 284 -7.66 19.02 -4.94
C LEU A 284 -6.66 19.30 -6.07
N THR A 285 -5.76 18.36 -6.34
CA THR A 285 -4.76 18.50 -7.42
C THR A 285 -5.31 18.12 -8.80
N LYS A 286 -6.44 17.40 -8.86
CA LYS A 286 -6.99 16.77 -10.08
C LYS A 286 -5.99 15.84 -10.76
N THR A 287 -5.31 15.03 -9.96
CA THR A 287 -4.34 14.04 -10.44
C THR A 287 -4.82 12.62 -10.18
N PHE A 288 -4.44 11.69 -11.07
CA PHE A 288 -4.66 10.26 -10.91
C PHE A 288 -3.34 9.60 -10.53
N LYS A 289 -3.20 9.19 -9.27
CA LYS A 289 -1.99 8.56 -8.74
C LYS A 289 -2.15 7.04 -8.62
N ASN A 290 -1.23 6.27 -9.17
CA ASN A 290 -1.26 4.81 -9.03
C ASN A 290 -1.04 4.39 -7.56
N ALA A 291 -1.83 3.42 -7.09
CA ALA A 291 -1.80 2.99 -5.69
C ALA A 291 -0.50 2.25 -5.28
N ILE A 292 0.25 1.69 -6.23
CA ILE A 292 1.51 0.97 -5.98
C ILE A 292 2.72 1.84 -6.33
N THR A 293 2.83 2.32 -7.57
CA THR A 293 4.03 3.07 -7.99
C THR A 293 4.11 4.48 -7.39
N GLN A 294 3.00 5.02 -6.86
CA GLN A 294 2.86 6.40 -6.38
C GLN A 294 3.15 7.48 -7.44
N LEU A 295 3.22 7.09 -8.72
CA LEU A 295 3.34 8.00 -9.87
C LEU A 295 1.97 8.49 -10.31
N CYS A 296 1.92 9.69 -10.87
CA CYS A 296 0.72 10.32 -11.43
C CYS A 296 0.65 10.14 -12.95
N LEU A 297 -0.56 9.99 -13.50
CA LEU A 297 -0.81 10.08 -14.94
C LEU A 297 -0.66 11.52 -15.42
N ASP A 298 0.00 11.69 -16.56
CA ASP A 298 0.26 12.98 -17.17
C ASP A 298 0.41 12.87 -18.69
N PHE A 299 0.02 13.91 -19.44
CA PHE A 299 0.25 13.99 -20.89
C PHE A 299 1.54 14.72 -21.21
N ALA A 300 2.48 14.01 -21.84
CA ALA A 300 3.66 14.60 -22.45
C ALA A 300 3.29 15.19 -23.82
N ALA A 301 2.84 16.45 -23.84
CA ALA A 301 2.39 17.16 -25.05
C ALA A 301 3.36 17.05 -26.24
N GLU A 302 4.68 17.16 -25.99
CA GLU A 302 5.74 17.01 -27.01
C GLU A 302 5.76 15.63 -27.67
N LYS A 303 5.48 14.58 -26.89
CA LYS A 303 5.45 13.18 -27.36
C LYS A 303 4.03 12.72 -27.76
N LYS A 304 3.01 13.55 -27.54
CA LYS A 304 1.57 13.23 -27.62
C LYS A 304 1.14 11.99 -26.83
N ALA A 305 1.92 11.57 -25.83
CA ALA A 305 1.76 10.32 -25.10
C ALA A 305 1.29 10.54 -23.66
N VAL A 306 0.62 9.55 -23.07
CA VAL A 306 0.39 9.51 -21.61
C VAL A 306 1.53 8.75 -20.94
N LEU A 307 2.13 9.35 -19.92
CA LEU A 307 3.23 8.81 -19.14
C LEU A 307 2.86 8.75 -17.64
N MET A 308 3.62 7.98 -16.87
CA MET A 308 3.59 8.01 -15.40
C MET A 308 4.77 8.83 -14.87
N VAL A 309 4.49 9.94 -14.21
CA VAL A 309 5.51 10.89 -13.71
C VAL A 309 5.43 11.05 -12.20
N LYS A 310 6.42 11.68 -11.56
CA LYS A 310 6.29 12.09 -10.15
C LYS A 310 5.15 13.09 -9.99
N CYS A 311 4.28 12.85 -9.02
CA CYS A 311 3.20 13.78 -8.68
C CYS A 311 3.78 15.11 -8.16
N GLU A 312 3.46 16.22 -8.83
CA GLU A 312 3.73 17.57 -8.31
C GLU A 312 2.92 17.86 -7.04
N LYS A 313 3.51 18.62 -6.12
CA LYS A 313 3.00 18.77 -4.74
C LYS A 313 2.31 20.10 -4.42
N ASP A 314 2.29 21.07 -5.33
CA ASP A 314 1.78 22.41 -5.02
C ASP A 314 1.02 23.07 -6.21
N PRO A 315 -0.32 23.19 -6.13
CA PRO A 315 -1.13 23.94 -7.10
C PRO A 315 -0.84 25.45 -7.13
N ASN A 316 -0.26 26.03 -6.09
CA ASN A 316 -0.04 27.48 -6.00
C ASN A 316 1.13 27.98 -6.85
N ASN A 317 1.96 27.08 -7.37
CA ASN A 317 3.15 27.44 -8.17
C ASN A 317 2.81 27.82 -9.64
N ARG A 318 1.52 27.92 -9.99
CA ARG A 318 1.02 28.20 -11.35
C ARG A 318 0.53 29.64 -11.47
N ILE A 319 1.39 30.49 -12.01
CA ILE A 319 1.12 31.92 -12.24
C ILE A 319 0.34 32.12 -13.54
N ARG A 320 -0.66 33.00 -13.52
CA ARG A 320 -1.39 33.46 -14.71
C ARG A 320 -0.98 34.86 -15.12
N TYR A 321 -0.80 35.06 -16.42
CA TYR A 321 -0.37 36.33 -17.01
C TYR A 321 -1.54 37.10 -17.65
N ARG A 322 -1.48 38.43 -17.59
CA ARG A 322 -2.47 39.30 -18.23
C ARG A 322 -1.86 40.63 -18.68
N LEU A 323 -2.28 41.12 -19.84
CA LEU A 323 -2.07 42.51 -20.26
C LEU A 323 -2.94 43.45 -19.42
N LEU A 324 -2.31 44.37 -18.68
CA LEU A 324 -2.99 45.44 -17.96
C LEU A 324 -3.14 46.69 -18.81
N SER A 325 -2.10 47.07 -19.56
CA SER A 325 -2.11 48.20 -20.50
C SER A 325 -1.01 48.09 -21.55
N ALA A 326 -1.21 48.76 -22.68
CA ALA A 326 -0.31 48.85 -23.83
C ALA A 326 -0.21 50.28 -24.40
N GLY A 327 -0.61 51.29 -23.61
CA GLY A 327 -0.55 52.69 -24.02
C GLY A 327 -1.57 53.08 -25.08
N GLY A 328 -2.75 52.44 -25.10
CA GLY A 328 -3.78 52.66 -26.13
C GLY A 328 -3.74 51.65 -27.29
N LEU A 329 -2.76 50.74 -27.31
CA LEU A 329 -2.61 49.68 -28.31
C LEU A 329 -3.10 48.31 -27.81
N GLU A 330 -3.95 48.24 -26.78
CA GLU A 330 -4.34 46.99 -26.12
C GLU A 330 -5.00 45.99 -27.09
N ALA A 331 -5.74 46.48 -28.09
CA ALA A 331 -6.35 45.65 -29.14
C ALA A 331 -5.35 45.05 -30.15
N HIS A 332 -4.07 45.46 -30.11
CA HIS A 332 -3.02 45.01 -31.01
C HIS A 332 -2.13 43.93 -30.39
N PHE A 333 -2.14 43.77 -29.06
CA PHE A 333 -1.31 42.79 -28.36
C PHE A 333 -2.17 41.71 -27.69
N ASN A 334 -1.74 40.47 -27.80
CA ASN A 334 -2.29 39.36 -27.03
C ASN A 334 -1.19 38.76 -26.15
N VAL A 335 -1.53 38.42 -24.91
CA VAL A 335 -0.62 37.82 -23.93
C VAL A 335 -1.21 36.47 -23.54
N ASN A 336 -0.48 35.40 -23.82
CA ASN A 336 -0.91 34.06 -23.42
C ASN A 336 -0.96 33.98 -21.89
N ALA A 337 -2.12 33.59 -21.35
CA ALA A 337 -2.38 33.64 -19.91
C ALA A 337 -1.58 32.62 -19.07
N GLU A 338 -0.83 31.70 -19.70
CA GLU A 338 -0.12 30.61 -19.02
C GLU A 338 1.38 30.63 -19.34
N SER A 339 1.77 30.96 -20.57
CA SER A 339 3.20 31.09 -20.96
C SER A 339 3.75 32.52 -20.89
N GLY A 340 2.89 33.53 -20.73
CA GLY A 340 3.28 34.95 -20.78
C GLY A 340 3.74 35.44 -22.15
N LEU A 341 3.67 34.60 -23.20
CA LEU A 341 4.07 34.94 -24.55
C LEU A 341 3.25 36.12 -25.09
N ILE A 342 3.95 37.20 -25.46
CA ILE A 342 3.36 38.39 -26.07
C ILE A 342 3.39 38.24 -27.59
N THR A 343 2.24 38.42 -28.22
CA THR A 343 2.06 38.30 -29.68
C THR A 343 1.34 39.52 -30.24
N LEU A 344 1.63 39.83 -31.50
CA LEU A 344 0.95 40.89 -32.24
C LEU A 344 -0.33 40.35 -32.86
N ALA A 345 -1.48 40.73 -32.29
CA ALA A 345 -2.81 40.34 -32.76
C ALA A 345 -3.31 41.18 -33.94
N ARG A 346 -2.82 42.42 -34.09
CA ARG A 346 -3.14 43.32 -35.21
C ARG A 346 -1.92 44.16 -35.60
N PRO A 347 -1.73 44.49 -36.90
CA PRO A 347 -0.70 45.43 -37.32
C PRO A 347 -0.76 46.74 -36.53
N ILE A 348 0.39 47.31 -36.20
CA ILE A 348 0.50 48.62 -35.55
C ILE A 348 1.14 49.57 -36.54
N ASP A 349 0.60 50.77 -36.65
CA ASP A 349 1.23 51.88 -37.36
C ASP A 349 2.17 52.59 -36.36
N ALA A 350 3.46 52.26 -36.42
CA ALA A 350 4.49 52.76 -35.52
C ALA A 350 5.81 52.98 -36.26
N PHE A 351 6.56 54.00 -35.86
CA PHE A 351 7.78 54.41 -36.54
C PHE A 351 9.01 53.65 -36.05
N ALA A 352 10.00 53.46 -36.93
CA ALA A 352 11.27 52.87 -36.53
C ALA A 352 11.98 53.78 -35.48
N GLY A 353 12.36 53.20 -34.35
CA GLY A 353 12.87 53.91 -33.17
C GLY A 353 11.81 54.17 -32.09
N GLU A 354 10.53 53.95 -32.38
CA GLU A 354 9.44 54.09 -31.41
C GLU A 354 9.47 53.01 -30.33
N LYS A 355 8.98 53.36 -29.12
CA LYS A 355 9.05 52.54 -27.91
C LYS A 355 7.66 52.28 -27.35
N ILE A 356 7.16 51.07 -27.56
CA ILE A 356 5.86 50.64 -27.04
C ILE A 356 6.06 50.02 -25.66
N THR A 357 5.25 50.43 -24.70
CA THR A 357 5.36 49.99 -23.29
C THR A 357 4.14 49.16 -22.91
N LEU A 358 4.35 47.90 -22.53
CA LEU A 358 3.31 46.97 -22.09
C LEU A 358 3.44 46.73 -20.58
N ARG A 359 2.34 46.83 -19.84
CA ARG A 359 2.29 46.45 -18.42
C ARG A 359 1.62 45.10 -18.27
N ILE A 360 2.32 44.16 -17.66
CA ILE A 360 1.89 42.76 -17.49
C ILE A 360 1.71 42.46 -15.99
N GLU A 361 0.62 41.80 -15.63
CA GLU A 361 0.41 41.19 -14.31
C GLU A 361 0.74 39.70 -14.36
N GLY A 362 1.37 39.19 -13.31
CA GLY A 362 1.40 37.77 -12.96
C GLY A 362 0.71 37.57 -11.61
N ALA A 363 -0.30 36.69 -11.54
CA ALA A 363 -1.05 36.38 -10.32
C ALA A 363 -1.06 34.88 -10.03
N ASP A 364 -1.00 34.50 -8.75
CA ASP A 364 -1.17 33.10 -8.32
C ASP A 364 -2.65 32.67 -8.29
N SER A 365 -2.91 31.44 -7.80
CA SER A 365 -4.25 30.87 -7.64
C SER A 365 -4.72 30.82 -6.18
N GLY A 366 -4.14 31.63 -5.30
CA GLY A 366 -4.50 31.70 -3.88
C GLY A 366 -5.85 32.35 -3.60
N MET A 367 -6.31 32.28 -2.34
CA MET A 367 -7.46 33.05 -1.86
C MET A 367 -7.14 33.71 -0.50
N PRO A 368 -6.94 35.04 -0.45
CA PRO A 368 -6.87 35.96 -1.59
C PRO A 368 -5.63 35.68 -2.48
N PRO A 369 -5.71 35.93 -3.80
CA PRO A 369 -4.57 35.73 -4.70
C PRO A 369 -3.51 36.81 -4.49
N LEU A 370 -2.24 36.44 -4.62
CA LEU A 370 -1.12 37.38 -4.65
C LEU A 370 -0.73 37.68 -6.11
N SER A 371 -0.47 38.94 -6.43
CA SER A 371 -0.02 39.35 -7.76
C SER A 371 1.14 40.34 -7.74
N SER A 372 1.86 40.41 -8.86
CA SER A 372 2.93 41.37 -9.11
C SER A 372 2.88 41.85 -10.57
N THR A 373 3.33 43.08 -10.83
CA THR A 373 3.29 43.68 -12.17
C THR A 373 4.67 44.07 -12.66
N THR A 374 4.96 43.79 -13.93
CA THR A 374 6.20 44.18 -14.63
C THR A 374 5.90 44.97 -15.90
N THR A 375 6.93 45.60 -16.46
CA THR A 375 6.84 46.44 -17.65
C THR A 375 7.76 45.90 -18.74
N VAL A 376 7.20 45.60 -19.92
CA VAL A 376 7.94 45.14 -21.10
C VAL A 376 8.04 46.30 -22.10
N LEU A 377 9.26 46.54 -22.59
CA LEU A 377 9.56 47.60 -23.55
C LEU A 377 9.86 46.99 -24.92
N ILE A 378 9.05 47.32 -25.92
CA ILE A 378 9.22 46.89 -27.31
C ILE A 378 9.82 48.06 -28.10
N ASN A 379 10.99 47.85 -28.69
CA ASN A 379 11.60 48.82 -29.61
C ASN A 379 11.22 48.45 -31.06
N VAL A 380 10.59 49.36 -31.78
CA VAL A 380 10.22 49.17 -33.19
C VAL A 380 11.46 49.41 -34.08
N VAL A 381 11.76 48.48 -35.00
CA VAL A 381 12.94 48.55 -35.87
C VAL A 381 12.54 48.51 -37.34
N ALA A 382 13.24 49.27 -38.20
CA ALA A 382 13.01 49.26 -39.63
C ALA A 382 13.48 47.94 -40.27
N THR A 383 12.66 47.36 -41.13
CA THR A 383 13.05 46.23 -41.99
C THR A 383 13.54 46.73 -43.34
N SER A 384 14.81 46.46 -43.69
CA SER A 384 15.35 46.71 -45.02
C SER A 384 15.00 45.57 -45.98
N SER A 385 14.32 45.88 -47.09
CA SER A 385 13.91 44.92 -48.12
C SER A 385 14.64 45.13 -49.45
N HIS A 386 15.49 44.17 -49.82
CA HIS A 386 16.14 43.91 -51.13
C HIS A 386 17.01 42.65 -50.95
N LEU A 387 17.25 41.74 -51.90
CA LEU A 387 16.77 41.53 -53.29
C LEU A 387 16.76 39.99 -53.58
N ILE A 388 16.29 39.57 -54.76
CA ILE A 388 16.47 38.20 -55.32
C ILE A 388 17.46 38.31 -56.49
N PRO A 389 18.52 37.47 -56.58
CA PRO A 389 18.54 36.43 -57.62
C PRO A 389 19.33 35.11 -57.33
N ASP A 390 18.66 33.99 -57.63
CA ASP A 390 19.10 32.80 -58.41
C ASP A 390 20.31 31.87 -58.04
N ALA A 391 20.20 30.62 -58.55
CA ALA A 391 21.21 29.59 -58.83
C ALA A 391 21.81 28.66 -57.71
N SER A 392 21.09 27.55 -57.46
CA SER A 392 21.63 26.16 -57.44
C SER A 392 22.52 25.66 -56.26
N PRO A 393 22.76 24.32 -56.10
CA PRO A 393 22.83 23.68 -54.77
C PRO A 393 24.18 23.01 -54.39
N VAL A 394 24.29 22.51 -53.14
CA VAL A 394 25.20 21.45 -52.60
C VAL A 394 25.01 21.42 -51.05
N SER A 395 24.31 20.46 -50.44
CA SER A 395 24.75 19.14 -49.93
C SER A 395 25.89 19.15 -48.89
N ASN A 396 25.59 18.81 -47.62
CA ASN A 396 26.17 17.65 -46.89
C ASN A 396 25.87 17.66 -45.37
N THR A 397 25.15 16.62 -44.92
CA THR A 397 25.32 15.93 -43.62
C THR A 397 26.70 15.22 -43.58
N PRO A 398 27.31 14.80 -42.43
CA PRO A 398 26.59 14.24 -41.26
C PRO A 398 27.21 14.40 -39.83
N ASN A 399 26.40 14.00 -38.85
CA ASN A 399 26.65 13.25 -37.60
C ASN A 399 27.57 13.71 -36.42
N GLU A 400 26.97 13.56 -35.24
CA GLU A 400 27.46 12.98 -33.95
C GLU A 400 28.49 13.71 -33.07
N GLY A 401 28.16 13.76 -31.75
CA GLY A 401 29.06 14.20 -30.67
C GLY A 401 28.34 14.82 -29.46
N GLU A 402 27.86 13.99 -28.51
CA GLU A 402 27.43 14.45 -27.17
C GLU A 402 28.63 14.88 -26.30
N LEU A 403 28.45 15.86 -25.39
CA LEU A 403 29.06 15.87 -24.03
C LEU A 403 28.56 17.02 -23.10
N GLN A 404 27.64 16.67 -22.20
CA GLN A 404 27.52 16.99 -20.76
C GLN A 404 27.94 18.33 -20.08
N PHE A 405 26.96 18.87 -19.33
CA PHE A 405 26.99 19.52 -17.98
C PHE A 405 27.96 20.66 -17.60
N SER A 406 27.41 21.79 -17.12
CA SER A 406 27.27 22.09 -15.66
C SER A 406 26.71 23.51 -15.36
N LEU A 407 25.95 23.67 -14.27
CA LEU A 407 25.37 24.94 -13.81
C LEU A 407 26.41 25.88 -13.15
N ARG A 408 26.19 27.22 -13.26
CA ARG A 408 26.24 28.15 -12.11
C ARG A 408 25.73 29.58 -12.39
N ASN A 409 24.83 30.01 -11.50
CA ASN A 409 24.58 31.35 -10.95
C ASN A 409 24.19 32.55 -11.83
N TYR A 410 23.14 33.22 -11.33
CA TYR A 410 22.62 34.55 -11.66
C TYR A 410 23.64 35.62 -12.09
N THR A 411 23.36 36.32 -13.19
CA THR A 411 22.89 37.73 -13.15
C THR A 411 22.41 38.20 -14.53
N SER A 412 21.67 39.31 -14.56
CA SER A 412 21.08 39.87 -15.78
C SER A 412 22.10 40.38 -16.79
N LEU A 413 21.92 40.05 -18.08
CA LEU A 413 22.43 40.84 -19.20
C LEU A 413 21.61 40.53 -20.46
N ALA A 414 21.10 41.57 -21.11
CA ALA A 414 20.43 41.45 -22.40
C ALA A 414 21.45 41.68 -23.53
N GLN A 415 21.63 40.69 -24.42
CA GLN A 415 21.94 40.84 -25.85
C GLN A 415 22.26 39.47 -26.47
N ASN A 416 21.50 39.08 -27.49
CA ASN A 416 22.05 38.74 -28.82
C ASN A 416 20.90 38.40 -29.79
N VAL A 417 20.99 38.93 -31.01
CA VAL A 417 19.97 38.77 -32.06
C VAL A 417 20.49 37.80 -33.11
N VAL A 418 19.72 36.75 -33.42
CA VAL A 418 19.99 35.84 -34.54
C VAL A 418 18.81 35.90 -35.51
N LYS A 419 19.11 35.95 -36.82
CA LYS A 419 18.18 36.42 -37.87
C LYS A 419 17.68 35.27 -38.76
N PHE A 420 16.36 35.10 -38.86
CA PHE A 420 15.71 34.32 -39.93
C PHE A 420 14.36 34.93 -40.33
N GLY A 421 14.28 35.50 -41.54
CA GLY A 421 13.01 35.81 -42.21
C GLY A 421 12.09 36.84 -41.53
N THR A 422 10.82 36.79 -41.92
CA THR A 422 9.80 37.84 -41.70
C THR A 422 9.03 37.73 -40.37
N LEU A 423 9.57 37.05 -39.36
CA LEU A 423 8.99 36.97 -38.01
C LEU A 423 10.03 37.27 -36.92
N TYR A 424 9.68 38.18 -36.01
CA TYR A 424 10.38 38.34 -34.74
C TYR A 424 9.73 37.44 -33.68
N VAL A 425 10.35 36.28 -33.41
CA VAL A 425 9.97 35.43 -32.27
C VAL A 425 10.90 35.73 -31.11
N ILE A 426 10.36 36.32 -30.03
CA ILE A 426 11.08 36.42 -28.76
C ILE A 426 10.85 35.10 -28.00
N THR A 427 11.80 34.18 -28.13
CA THR A 427 11.80 32.92 -27.40
C THR A 427 12.30 33.13 -25.97
N VAL A 428 11.38 33.25 -25.02
CA VAL A 428 11.64 32.99 -23.59
C VAL A 428 11.00 31.65 -23.26
N ILE A 429 11.82 30.61 -23.10
CA ILE A 429 11.34 29.29 -22.67
C ILE A 429 11.25 29.30 -21.14
N TYR A 430 10.02 29.42 -20.64
CA TYR A 430 9.61 28.72 -19.42
C TYR A 430 8.31 28.00 -19.72
N ALA A 431 8.41 26.69 -19.97
CA ALA A 431 7.26 25.83 -20.16
C ALA A 431 6.73 25.38 -18.80
N LEU A 432 5.59 25.95 -18.37
CA LEU A 432 4.71 25.36 -17.36
C LEU A 432 3.31 25.27 -17.98
N ARG A 433 2.69 24.09 -17.86
CA ARG A 433 1.73 23.61 -18.87
C ARG A 433 0.30 24.14 -18.70
N PRO A 434 -0.50 24.20 -19.79
CA PRO A 434 -1.97 24.37 -19.76
C PRO A 434 -2.79 23.24 -19.09
N GLU A 435 -2.18 22.32 -18.36
CA GLU A 435 -2.60 20.91 -18.45
C GLU A 435 -2.68 20.18 -17.11
N THR A 436 -3.89 19.95 -16.60
CA THR A 436 -4.17 18.89 -15.60
C THR A 436 -5.35 18.02 -16.06
N MET A 437 -5.37 16.76 -15.60
CA MET A 437 -6.24 15.71 -16.11
C MET A 437 -7.62 15.71 -15.41
N VAL A 438 -8.68 16.03 -16.14
CA VAL A 438 -10.05 16.14 -15.62
C VAL A 438 -10.88 14.91 -16.01
N MET A 439 -11.63 14.39 -15.04
CA MET A 439 -12.69 13.40 -15.27
C MET A 439 -14.01 14.12 -15.57
N GLU A 440 -14.45 14.05 -16.82
CA GLU A 440 -15.72 14.61 -17.26
C GLU A 440 -16.89 13.68 -16.95
N LYS A 441 -18.09 14.26 -16.70
CA LYS A 441 -19.30 13.50 -16.34
C LYS A 441 -19.79 12.51 -17.41
N ASN A 442 -19.32 12.62 -18.64
CA ASN A 442 -19.62 11.73 -19.76
C ASN A 442 -18.67 10.49 -19.83
N GLY A 443 -17.75 10.33 -18.88
CA GLY A 443 -16.78 9.23 -18.81
C GLY A 443 -15.51 9.51 -19.61
N TRP A 444 -15.10 10.77 -19.70
CA TRP A 444 -13.97 11.20 -20.52
C TRP A 444 -12.83 11.69 -19.64
N LEU A 445 -11.60 11.53 -20.12
CA LEU A 445 -10.39 11.90 -19.41
C LEU A 445 -9.62 12.94 -20.25
N THR A 446 -9.68 14.20 -19.82
CA THR A 446 -9.28 15.36 -20.63
C THR A 446 -8.11 16.13 -20.01
N GLN A 447 -7.14 16.56 -20.81
CA GLN A 447 -6.03 17.41 -20.37
C GLN A 447 -5.66 18.35 -21.54
N GLY A 448 -5.63 19.67 -21.30
CA GLY A 448 -5.31 20.65 -22.35
C GLY A 448 -6.27 20.69 -23.55
N GLY A 449 -7.51 20.19 -23.40
CA GLY A 449 -8.45 20.00 -24.52
C GLY A 449 -8.25 18.73 -25.34
N MET A 450 -7.28 17.88 -24.95
CA MET A 450 -7.02 16.57 -25.54
C MET A 450 -7.64 15.47 -24.68
N CYS A 451 -8.13 14.41 -25.31
CA CYS A 451 -8.76 13.26 -24.69
C CYS A 451 -7.84 12.03 -24.72
N LEU A 452 -7.77 11.28 -23.61
CA LEU A 452 -7.06 9.99 -23.58
C LEU A 452 -7.73 9.02 -24.55
N THR A 453 -7.01 8.74 -25.63
CA THR A 453 -7.43 7.89 -26.73
C THR A 453 -6.59 6.63 -26.71
N VAL A 454 -7.25 5.48 -26.87
CA VAL A 454 -6.57 4.20 -27.06
C VAL A 454 -6.66 3.79 -28.53
N ASN A 455 -5.62 3.18 -29.08
CA ASN A 455 -5.69 2.47 -30.36
C ASN A 455 -4.89 1.16 -30.26
N GLN A 456 -5.26 0.17 -31.08
CA GLN A 456 -4.51 -1.08 -31.16
C GLN A 456 -3.46 -0.97 -32.28
N GLY A 457 -2.19 -1.21 -31.92
CA GLY A 457 -1.07 -1.25 -32.84
C GLY A 457 -1.11 -2.50 -33.73
N THR A 458 -0.33 -2.48 -34.81
CA THR A 458 -0.24 -3.60 -35.79
C THR A 458 0.34 -4.89 -35.19
N SER A 459 1.05 -4.78 -34.07
CA SER A 459 1.57 -5.87 -33.22
C SER A 459 0.54 -6.46 -32.24
N GLY A 460 -0.66 -5.86 -32.15
CA GLY A 460 -1.68 -6.18 -31.16
C GLY A 460 -1.58 -5.42 -29.83
N GLU A 461 -0.54 -4.61 -29.63
CA GLU A 461 -0.34 -3.81 -28.41
C GLU A 461 -1.30 -2.62 -28.32
N TRP A 462 -1.69 -2.23 -27.11
CA TRP A 462 -2.54 -1.05 -26.89
C TRP A 462 -1.69 0.20 -26.70
N LEU A 463 -1.80 1.14 -27.64
CA LEU A 463 -1.15 2.45 -27.61
C LEU A 463 -2.10 3.49 -27.00
N MET A 464 -1.58 4.34 -26.11
CA MET A 464 -2.32 5.40 -25.44
C MET A 464 -1.71 6.76 -25.70
N PHE A 465 -2.53 7.69 -26.21
CA PHE A 465 -2.09 8.99 -26.70
C PHE A 465 -3.17 10.05 -26.52
N GLY A 466 -2.75 11.32 -26.60
CA GLY A 466 -3.64 12.46 -26.62
C GLY A 466 -4.13 12.72 -28.04
N SER A 467 -5.45 12.81 -28.22
CA SER A 467 -6.03 13.30 -29.47
C SER A 467 -7.21 14.24 -29.20
N HIS A 468 -7.71 14.89 -30.25
CA HIS A 468 -8.84 15.80 -30.10
C HIS A 468 -10.09 15.04 -29.64
N CYS A 469 -10.84 15.68 -28.75
CA CYS A 469 -12.04 15.15 -28.14
C CYS A 469 -13.21 15.05 -29.15
N ASP A 470 -13.58 13.83 -29.57
CA ASP A 470 -14.71 13.53 -30.48
C ASP A 470 -15.77 12.63 -29.82
N LEU A 471 -16.92 13.20 -29.47
CA LEU A 471 -18.00 12.52 -28.73
C LEU A 471 -18.53 11.21 -29.36
N LYS A 472 -18.20 10.91 -30.62
CA LYS A 472 -18.55 9.66 -31.30
C LYS A 472 -17.47 8.57 -31.19
N ASN A 473 -16.26 8.92 -30.77
CA ASN A 473 -15.14 8.00 -30.66
C ASN A 473 -15.23 7.14 -29.39
N GLY A 474 -15.66 5.88 -29.54
CA GLY A 474 -15.74 4.92 -28.43
C GLY A 474 -14.41 4.67 -27.72
N ALA A 475 -13.27 4.84 -28.41
CA ALA A 475 -11.93 4.62 -27.84
C ALA A 475 -11.43 5.77 -26.94
N GLN A 476 -12.25 6.81 -26.74
CA GLN A 476 -12.03 7.91 -25.78
C GLN A 476 -12.91 7.78 -24.51
N ARG A 477 -13.77 6.75 -24.43
CA ARG A 477 -14.80 6.62 -23.38
C ARG A 477 -14.42 5.58 -22.32
N TRP A 478 -14.17 6.05 -21.11
CA TRP A 478 -13.74 5.26 -19.97
C TRP A 478 -14.88 5.07 -18.95
N ILE A 479 -14.90 3.91 -18.29
CA ILE A 479 -15.78 3.62 -17.16
C ILE A 479 -14.95 3.71 -15.88
N PHE A 480 -15.36 4.56 -14.95
CA PHE A 480 -14.70 4.75 -13.66
C PHE A 480 -15.49 3.98 -12.59
N GLU A 481 -14.95 2.86 -12.12
CA GLU A 481 -15.58 2.03 -11.09
C GLU A 481 -14.94 2.32 -9.73
N LYS A 482 -15.74 2.59 -8.71
CA LYS A 482 -15.24 2.76 -7.35
C LYS A 482 -14.77 1.41 -6.81
N LEU A 483 -13.55 1.37 -6.30
CA LEU A 483 -13.04 0.22 -5.56
C LEU A 483 -13.40 0.37 -4.07
N ASP A 484 -13.80 -0.72 -3.44
CA ASP A 484 -13.97 -0.77 -1.97
C ASP A 484 -12.60 -0.69 -1.29
N THR A 485 -12.23 0.52 -0.87
CA THR A 485 -10.96 0.83 -0.23
C THR A 485 -11.16 1.66 1.04
N PHE A 486 -10.09 1.80 1.83
CA PHE A 486 -10.04 2.65 3.01
C PHE A 486 -9.97 4.14 2.60
N GLU A 487 -11.13 4.73 2.27
CA GLU A 487 -11.32 6.18 2.06
C GLU A 487 -11.18 6.97 3.36
#